data_AF-A0A433ZX90-F1
#
_entry.id   AF-A0A433ZX90-F1
#
_cell.length_a   1.000
_cell.length_b   1.000
_cell.length_c   1.000
_cell.angle_alpha   90.00
_cell.angle_beta   90.00
_cell.angle_gamma   90.00
#
_symmetry.space_group_name_H-M   'P 1'
#
loop_
_entity.id
_entity.type
_entity.pdbx_description
1 polymer ?
#
loop_
_entity_poly.entity_id
_entity_poly.type
_entity_poly.pdbx_seq_one_letter_code
_entity_poly.pdbx_strand_id
1 'polypeptide(L)'
;MLCGQQDTDKIICEFAGPEQSDAALLHNTDAVVVTGSDTLIRHWRKITPPHIRLTENAPKISAMTICGADLPAPELILWDTCLFFRGVSNSPRFILLDSPMMAERLYSSLSQVLNELPRLPQHIRLRQMVTSRELTLRHVLTPDFRPPVYSAVSGWGLTLQRKFEPAHWLPYGFNLIAGDPAEHLKMAARYWPGQLQTLGCHGRPDLLPLRASRFLRHCNAGQMHNPPFSFSALITTVQNDIRLR
;
A
#
# COMPACT_ATOMS: atom_id res chain seq x y z
N MET A 1 -29.66 0.03 16.90
CA MET A 1 -29.49 -1.41 17.18
C MET A 1 -29.83 -2.16 15.91
N LEU A 2 -28.83 -2.48 15.09
CA LEU A 2 -28.96 -3.38 13.94
C LEU A 2 -27.86 -4.43 14.10
N CYS A 3 -28.09 -5.38 14.99
CA CYS A 3 -27.30 -6.60 15.05
C CYS A 3 -27.83 -7.51 13.94
N GLY A 4 -27.10 -7.59 12.83
CA GLY A 4 -27.31 -8.65 11.85
C GLY A 4 -26.82 -9.96 12.44
N GLN A 5 -27.74 -10.85 12.79
CA GLN A 5 -27.41 -12.24 13.08
C GLN A 5 -26.93 -12.92 11.79
N GLN A 6 -25.73 -13.50 11.84
CA GLN A 6 -25.44 -14.79 11.20
C GLN A 6 -24.26 -15.46 11.91
N ASP A 7 -24.53 -16.68 12.40
CA ASP A 7 -23.72 -17.61 13.17
C ASP A 7 -23.32 -17.21 14.61
N THR A 8 -23.75 -18.05 15.56
CA THR A 8 -23.75 -17.91 17.02
C THR A 8 -22.40 -17.69 17.70
N ASP A 9 -21.28 -17.70 16.97
CA ASP A 9 -19.94 -17.58 17.55
C ASP A 9 -19.16 -16.34 17.08
N LYS A 10 -19.80 -15.40 16.36
CA LYS A 10 -19.14 -14.18 15.88
C LYS A 10 -19.98 -12.93 16.14
N ILE A 11 -19.51 -12.10 17.06
CA ILE A 11 -20.08 -10.76 17.26
C ILE A 11 -19.35 -9.78 16.32
N ILE A 12 -19.99 -9.37 15.23
CA ILE A 12 -19.46 -8.28 14.40
C ILE A 12 -19.98 -6.96 14.98
N CYS A 13 -19.09 -6.17 15.55
CA CYS A 13 -19.41 -4.83 16.06
C CYS A 13 -18.90 -3.77 15.08
N GLU A 14 -19.82 -3.02 14.50
CA GLU A 14 -19.51 -1.79 13.76
C GLU A 14 -19.25 -0.66 14.76
N PHE A 15 -18.13 0.04 14.61
CA PHE A 15 -17.77 1.16 15.49
C PHE A 15 -18.67 2.36 15.19
N ALA A 16 -19.57 2.68 16.11
CA ALA A 16 -20.58 3.72 15.97
C ALA A 16 -20.29 4.93 16.89
N GLY A 17 -19.09 5.51 16.76
CA GLY A 17 -18.75 6.80 17.38
C GLY A 17 -18.59 6.79 18.91
N PRO A 18 -18.43 7.99 19.52
CA PRO A 18 -18.00 8.15 20.92
C PRO A 18 -19.03 7.72 21.99
N GLU A 19 -20.23 7.27 21.57
CA GLU A 19 -21.28 6.80 22.49
C GLU A 19 -21.13 5.31 22.85
N GLN A 20 -20.25 4.57 22.17
CA GLN A 20 -20.01 3.16 22.44
C GLN A 20 -18.97 2.99 23.57
N SER A 21 -19.29 2.22 24.61
CA SER A 21 -18.38 1.98 25.73
C SER A 21 -17.36 0.89 25.39
N ASP A 22 -16.09 1.26 25.26
CA ASP A 22 -14.96 0.35 25.02
C ASP A 22 -14.90 -0.80 26.06
N ALA A 23 -15.20 -0.49 27.32
CA ALA A 23 -15.21 -1.47 28.41
C ALA A 23 -16.30 -2.53 28.24
N ALA A 24 -17.44 -2.17 27.68
CA ALA A 24 -18.52 -3.11 27.38
C ALA A 24 -18.16 -4.05 26.21
N LEU A 25 -17.41 -3.56 25.22
CA LEU A 25 -16.94 -4.37 24.08
C LEU A 25 -15.85 -5.38 24.46
N LEU A 26 -15.05 -5.07 25.49
CA LEU A 26 -13.97 -5.94 25.96
C LEU A 26 -14.44 -6.98 26.99
N HIS A 27 -15.64 -6.83 27.55
CA HIS A 27 -16.19 -7.76 28.52
C HIS A 27 -16.50 -9.12 27.86
N ASN A 28 -15.87 -10.20 28.35
CA ASN A 28 -15.94 -11.56 27.79
C ASN A 28 -15.45 -11.73 26.35
N THR A 29 -14.49 -10.89 25.93
CA THR A 29 -13.89 -10.98 24.59
C THR A 29 -12.52 -11.64 24.65
N ASP A 30 -12.32 -12.75 23.93
CA ASP A 30 -11.03 -13.43 23.85
C ASP A 30 -10.07 -12.79 22.84
N ALA A 31 -10.61 -12.16 21.80
CA ALA A 31 -9.84 -11.53 20.74
C ALA A 31 -10.57 -10.33 20.13
N VAL A 32 -9.81 -9.27 19.82
CA VAL A 32 -10.28 -8.10 19.09
C VAL A 32 -9.54 -8.03 17.77
N VAL A 33 -10.25 -7.95 16.65
CA VAL A 33 -9.63 -7.69 15.33
C VAL A 33 -10.01 -6.31 14.84
N VAL A 34 -9.04 -5.42 14.81
CA VAL A 34 -9.24 -4.02 14.44
C VAL A 34 -8.83 -3.82 13.00
N THR A 35 -9.75 -3.42 12.14
CA THR A 35 -9.45 -3.06 10.75
C THR A 35 -9.78 -1.59 10.53
N GLY A 36 -8.76 -0.78 10.29
CA GLY A 36 -8.97 0.66 10.10
C GLY A 36 -7.69 1.48 10.17
N SER A 37 -7.85 2.77 10.43
CA SER A 37 -6.75 3.72 10.47
C SER A 37 -5.75 3.43 11.58
N ASP A 38 -4.54 3.98 11.44
CA ASP A 38 -3.49 3.88 12.47
C ASP A 38 -3.95 4.51 13.80
N THR A 39 -4.82 5.52 13.75
CA THR A 39 -5.44 6.14 14.93
C THR A 39 -6.35 5.17 15.68
N LEU A 40 -7.18 4.41 14.96
CA LEU A 40 -8.05 3.39 15.53
C LEU A 40 -7.21 2.29 16.20
N ILE A 41 -6.15 1.83 15.52
CA ILE A 41 -5.28 0.79 16.05
C ILE A 41 -4.52 1.25 17.29
N ARG A 42 -3.99 2.48 17.29
CA ARG A 42 -3.35 3.06 18.49
C ARG A 42 -4.30 3.17 19.66
N HIS A 43 -5.56 3.53 19.41
CA HIS A 43 -6.59 3.54 20.43
C HIS A 43 -6.79 2.14 21.02
N TRP A 44 -7.02 1.12 20.19
CA TRP A 44 -7.22 -0.25 20.65
C TRP A 44 -6.00 -0.87 21.33
N ARG A 45 -4.77 -0.56 20.89
CA ARG A 45 -3.53 -0.94 21.61
C ARG A 45 -3.49 -0.40 23.04
N LYS A 46 -4.06 0.78 23.28
CA LYS A 46 -4.07 1.42 24.60
C LYS A 46 -5.11 0.81 25.54
N ILE A 47 -6.27 0.43 25.00
CA ILE A 47 -7.42 -0.01 25.82
C ILE A 47 -7.54 -1.53 25.97
N THR A 48 -6.95 -2.32 25.06
CA THR A 48 -7.07 -3.78 25.08
C THR A 48 -6.20 -4.37 26.19
N PRO A 49 -6.78 -5.09 27.17
CA PRO A 49 -6.03 -5.77 28.23
C PRO A 49 -5.11 -6.87 27.69
N PRO A 50 -4.00 -7.20 28.39
CA PRO A 50 -3.02 -8.19 27.92
C PRO A 50 -3.55 -9.61 27.68
N HIS A 51 -4.63 -10.01 28.36
CA HIS A 51 -5.23 -11.34 28.21
C HIS A 51 -6.12 -11.47 26.96
N ILE A 52 -6.47 -10.34 26.33
CA ILE A 52 -7.29 -10.30 25.11
C ILE A 52 -6.35 -10.22 23.91
N ARG A 53 -6.52 -11.13 22.95
CA ARG A 53 -5.69 -11.17 21.75
C ARG A 53 -6.06 -10.04 20.79
N LEU A 54 -5.21 -9.03 20.66
CA LEU A 54 -5.38 -7.96 19.68
C LEU A 54 -4.77 -8.33 18.31
N THR A 55 -5.58 -8.32 17.26
CA THR A 55 -5.16 -8.49 15.86
C THR A 55 -5.37 -7.19 15.11
N GLU A 56 -4.32 -6.67 14.47
CA GLU A 56 -4.32 -5.33 13.88
C GLU A 56 -4.20 -5.37 12.35
N ASN A 57 -5.26 -4.95 11.68
CA ASN A 57 -5.31 -4.75 10.25
C ASN A 57 -5.21 -3.25 9.93
N ALA A 58 -4.00 -2.71 10.12
CA ALA A 58 -3.64 -1.35 9.74
C ALA A 58 -3.58 -1.16 8.22
N PRO A 59 -3.54 0.08 7.70
CA PRO A 59 -3.16 0.31 6.33
C PRO A 59 -1.75 -0.25 6.13
N LYS A 60 -1.67 -1.38 5.44
CA LYS A 60 -0.40 -2.03 5.15
C LYS A 60 0.19 -1.44 3.87
N ILE A 61 1.51 -1.35 3.84
CA ILE A 61 2.27 -0.85 2.71
C ILE A 61 2.92 -2.05 2.03
N SER A 62 2.62 -2.21 0.76
CA SER A 62 3.34 -3.14 -0.12
C SER A 62 4.23 -2.36 -1.07
N ALA A 63 5.25 -3.02 -1.62
CA ALA A 63 6.19 -2.43 -2.55
C ALA A 63 6.68 -3.47 -3.55
N MET A 64 7.37 -3.02 -4.58
CA MET A 64 8.08 -3.88 -5.52
C MET A 64 9.56 -3.49 -5.56
N THR A 65 10.46 -4.45 -5.72
CA THR A 65 11.89 -4.24 -5.98
C THR A 65 12.28 -4.98 -7.25
N ILE A 66 12.96 -4.29 -8.14
CA ILE A 66 13.45 -4.80 -9.42
C ILE A 66 14.97 -4.60 -9.41
N CYS A 67 15.73 -5.70 -9.41
CA CYS A 67 17.19 -5.66 -9.37
C CYS A 67 17.81 -6.36 -10.58
N GLY A 68 18.83 -5.74 -11.17
CA GLY A 68 19.58 -6.30 -12.30
C GLY A 68 19.25 -5.64 -13.65
N ALA A 69 19.55 -6.36 -14.73
CA ALA A 69 19.54 -5.81 -16.09
C ALA A 69 18.20 -5.96 -16.83
N ASP A 70 17.26 -6.73 -16.27
CA ASP A 70 16.00 -7.09 -16.91
C ASP A 70 14.81 -6.50 -16.14
N LEU A 71 13.80 -6.08 -16.90
CA LEU A 71 12.50 -5.66 -16.38
C LEU A 71 11.52 -6.84 -16.45
N PRO A 72 10.60 -6.98 -15.48
CA PRO A 72 9.49 -7.91 -15.64
C PRO A 72 8.62 -7.47 -16.82
N ALA A 73 7.86 -8.42 -17.38
CA ALA A 73 6.86 -8.11 -18.40
C ALA A 73 5.91 -7.01 -17.87
N PRO A 74 5.64 -5.93 -18.64
CA PRO A 74 4.86 -4.79 -18.17
C PRO A 74 3.51 -5.19 -17.57
N GLU A 75 2.87 -6.22 -18.13
CA GLU A 75 1.58 -6.75 -17.70
C GLU A 75 1.62 -7.20 -16.23
N LEU A 76 2.75 -7.71 -15.74
CA LEU A 76 2.90 -8.14 -14.34
C LEU A 76 2.95 -6.94 -13.39
N ILE A 77 3.64 -5.86 -13.79
CA ILE A 77 3.67 -4.61 -13.02
C ILE A 77 2.28 -3.97 -13.01
N LEU A 78 1.63 -3.93 -14.17
CA LEU A 78 0.27 -3.41 -14.33
C LEU A 78 -0.73 -4.24 -13.53
N TRP A 79 -0.59 -5.56 -13.51
CA TRP A 79 -1.43 -6.44 -12.69
C TRP A 79 -1.27 -6.14 -11.20
N ASP A 80 -0.05 -6.17 -10.67
CA ASP A 80 0.17 -5.92 -9.25
C ASP A 80 -0.27 -4.50 -8.84
N THR A 81 -0.03 -3.51 -9.69
CA THR A 81 -0.29 -2.11 -9.39
C THR A 81 -1.73 -1.69 -9.66
N CYS A 82 -2.33 -2.05 -10.80
CA CYS A 82 -3.63 -1.51 -11.21
C CYS A 82 -4.83 -2.35 -10.77
N LEU A 83 -4.62 -3.62 -10.38
CA LEU A 83 -5.70 -4.46 -9.88
C LEU A 83 -6.39 -3.81 -8.68
N PHE A 84 -7.72 -3.90 -8.65
CA PHE A 84 -8.59 -3.27 -7.64
C PHE A 84 -8.36 -1.76 -7.47
N PHE A 85 -7.82 -1.07 -8.49
CA PHE A 85 -7.49 0.36 -8.42
C PHE A 85 -6.57 0.74 -7.25
N ARG A 86 -5.67 -0.17 -6.82
CA ARG A 86 -4.86 -0.05 -5.58
C ARG A 86 -5.68 0.07 -4.28
N GLY A 87 -6.93 -0.37 -4.29
CA GLY A 87 -7.79 -0.41 -3.11
C GLY A 87 -7.40 -1.49 -2.10
N VAL A 88 -6.53 -2.44 -2.50
CA VAL A 88 -6.02 -3.50 -1.62
C VAL A 88 -4.60 -3.19 -1.16
N SER A 89 -4.28 -3.60 0.07
CA SER A 89 -2.99 -3.31 0.69
C SER A 89 -1.81 -4.07 0.07
N ASN A 90 -2.09 -5.08 -0.76
CA ASN A 90 -1.09 -5.85 -1.49
C ASN A 90 -0.56 -5.14 -2.73
N SER A 91 -1.24 -4.12 -3.26
CA SER A 91 -0.72 -3.36 -4.40
C SER A 91 0.50 -2.54 -3.98
N PRO A 92 1.58 -2.52 -4.79
CA PRO A 92 2.78 -1.76 -4.46
C PRO A 92 2.48 -0.27 -4.41
N ARG A 93 2.95 0.39 -3.35
CA ARG A 93 2.92 1.85 -3.20
C ARG A 93 4.07 2.54 -3.92
N PHE A 94 5.18 1.82 -4.05
CA PHE A 94 6.40 2.25 -4.72
C PHE A 94 7.14 1.05 -5.33
N ILE A 95 7.99 1.35 -6.31
CA ILE A 95 8.82 0.38 -7.03
C ILE A 95 10.28 0.85 -6.93
N LEU A 96 11.14 0.02 -6.36
CA LEU A 96 12.57 0.28 -6.24
C LEU A 96 13.31 -0.34 -7.43
N LEU A 97 14.23 0.43 -8.02
CA LEU A 97 15.11 -0.03 -9.09
C LEU A 97 16.56 0.27 -8.72
N ASP A 98 17.42 -0.74 -8.75
CA ASP A 98 18.86 -0.59 -8.48
C ASP A 98 19.60 0.16 -9.59
N SER A 99 19.09 0.09 -10.82
CA SER A 99 19.67 0.69 -12.01
C SER A 99 18.88 1.94 -12.46
N PRO A 100 19.51 3.13 -12.49
CA PRO A 100 18.90 4.33 -13.06
C PRO A 100 18.46 4.15 -14.52
N MET A 101 19.23 3.39 -15.30
CA MET A 101 18.89 3.09 -16.69
C MET A 101 17.61 2.25 -16.80
N MET A 102 17.44 1.25 -15.93
CA MET A 102 16.21 0.45 -15.90
C MET A 102 15.02 1.29 -15.44
N ALA A 103 15.23 2.17 -14.47
CA ALA A 103 14.20 3.09 -14.00
C ALA A 103 13.70 4.01 -15.13
N GLU A 104 14.58 4.54 -15.96
CA GLU A 104 14.20 5.36 -17.12
C GLU A 104 13.45 4.56 -18.20
N ARG A 105 13.90 3.33 -18.49
CA ARG A 105 13.21 2.45 -19.45
C ARG A 105 11.80 2.12 -18.98
N LEU A 106 11.67 1.73 -17.71
CA LEU A 106 10.37 1.44 -17.11
C LEU A 106 9.48 2.68 -17.08
N TYR A 107 10.03 3.84 -16.71
CA TYR A 107 9.30 5.11 -16.73
C TYR A 107 8.75 5.43 -18.12
N SER A 108 9.56 5.23 -19.17
CA SER A 108 9.17 5.53 -20.55
C SER A 108 8.07 4.58 -21.03
N SER A 109 8.21 3.28 -20.73
CA SER A 109 7.21 2.26 -21.05
C SER A 109 5.87 2.53 -20.34
N LEU A 110 5.90 2.75 -19.03
CA LEU A 110 4.69 3.04 -18.25
C LEU A 110 3.99 4.33 -18.71
N SER A 111 4.77 5.37 -19.05
CA SER A 111 4.21 6.65 -19.53
C SER A 111 3.34 6.48 -20.78
N GLN A 112 3.71 5.57 -21.69
CA GLN A 112 2.99 5.34 -22.93
C GLN A 112 1.63 4.66 -22.70
N VAL A 113 1.56 3.76 -21.71
CA VAL A 113 0.34 2.98 -21.44
C VAL A 113 -0.61 3.66 -20.44
N LEU A 114 -0.21 4.78 -19.80
CA LEU A 114 -1.04 5.44 -18.77
C LEU A 114 -2.46 5.76 -19.25
N ASN A 115 -2.64 6.17 -20.51
CA ASN A 115 -3.94 6.53 -21.07
C ASN A 115 -4.87 5.32 -21.26
N GLU A 116 -4.30 4.12 -21.39
CA GLU A 116 -5.02 2.87 -21.65
C GLU A 116 -5.45 2.17 -20.35
N LEU A 117 -4.95 2.64 -19.19
CA LEU A 117 -5.28 2.07 -17.91
C LEU A 117 -6.75 2.29 -17.53
N PRO A 118 -7.33 1.38 -16.70
CA PRO A 118 -8.68 1.53 -16.19
C PRO A 118 -8.90 2.89 -15.53
N ARG A 119 -10.00 3.56 -15.87
CA ARG A 119 -10.28 4.91 -15.37
C ARG A 119 -10.51 4.90 -13.86
N LEU A 120 -9.74 5.72 -13.14
CA LEU A 120 -9.89 5.90 -11.70
C LEU A 120 -11.20 6.65 -11.35
N PRO A 121 -11.78 6.41 -10.16
CA PRO A 121 -12.91 7.19 -9.66
C PRO A 121 -12.65 8.70 -9.66
N GLN A 122 -13.70 9.50 -9.90
CA GLN A 122 -13.56 10.95 -10.07
C GLN A 122 -12.88 11.65 -8.89
N HIS A 123 -13.22 11.27 -7.65
CA HIS A 123 -12.62 11.85 -6.45
C HIS A 123 -11.10 11.57 -6.36
N ILE A 124 -10.67 10.36 -6.75
CA ILE A 124 -9.24 10.01 -6.85
C ILE A 124 -8.57 10.84 -7.95
N ARG A 125 -9.19 10.95 -9.12
CA ARG A 125 -8.67 11.73 -10.26
C ARG A 125 -8.45 13.19 -9.90
N LEU A 126 -9.41 13.83 -9.22
CA LEU A 126 -9.29 15.23 -8.79
C LEU A 126 -8.15 15.42 -7.80
N ARG A 127 -8.08 14.58 -6.77
CA ARG A 127 -6.97 14.60 -5.80
C ARG A 127 -5.62 14.42 -6.48
N GLN A 128 -5.55 13.44 -7.38
CA GLN A 128 -4.33 13.10 -8.11
C GLN A 128 -3.89 14.20 -9.07
N MET A 129 -4.82 14.87 -9.75
CA MET A 129 -4.54 16.02 -10.61
C MET A 129 -3.90 17.16 -9.80
N VAL A 130 -4.43 17.47 -8.61
CA VAL A 130 -3.87 18.52 -7.74
C VAL A 130 -2.45 18.17 -7.33
N THR A 131 -2.23 16.95 -6.81
CA THR A 131 -0.89 16.50 -6.42
C THR A 131 0.07 16.48 -7.61
N SER A 132 -0.37 16.04 -8.79
CA SER A 132 0.48 16.05 -9.98
C SER A 132 0.93 17.46 -10.35
N ARG A 133 0.03 18.46 -10.29
CA ARG A 133 0.37 19.86 -10.58
C ARG A 133 1.38 20.42 -9.59
N GLU A 134 1.19 20.13 -8.31
CA GLU A 134 2.14 20.51 -7.25
C GLU A 134 3.52 19.92 -7.52
N LEU A 135 3.59 18.62 -7.85
CA LEU A 135 4.84 17.95 -8.17
C LEU A 135 5.49 18.50 -9.45
N THR A 136 4.70 18.84 -10.47
CA THR A 136 5.22 19.47 -11.69
C THR A 136 5.86 20.82 -11.39
N LEU A 137 5.19 21.67 -10.60
CA LEU A 137 5.74 22.97 -10.18
C LEU A 137 7.00 22.79 -9.35
N ARG A 138 7.01 21.83 -8.41
CA ARG A 138 8.19 21.50 -7.63
C ARG A 138 9.34 21.06 -8.51
N HIS A 139 9.10 20.22 -9.51
CA HIS A 139 10.12 19.78 -10.46
C HIS A 139 10.72 20.95 -11.27
N VAL A 140 9.91 21.97 -11.61
CA VAL A 140 10.42 23.21 -12.24
C VAL A 140 11.35 23.97 -11.31
N LEU A 141 11.02 24.06 -10.02
CA LEU A 141 11.82 24.80 -9.02
C LEU A 141 13.07 24.02 -8.56
N THR A 142 12.97 22.71 -8.47
CA THR A 142 14.03 21.81 -8.02
C THR A 142 13.91 20.52 -8.82
N PRO A 143 14.58 20.45 -9.99
CA PRO A 143 14.54 19.28 -10.84
C PRO A 143 14.97 18.01 -10.09
N ASP A 144 14.10 17.01 -10.12
CA ASP A 144 14.42 15.64 -9.71
C ASP A 144 14.78 14.82 -10.95
N PHE A 145 14.75 13.49 -10.86
CA PHE A 145 15.23 12.62 -11.93
C PHE A 145 14.41 12.73 -13.23
N ARG A 146 13.08 12.68 -13.16
CA ARG A 146 12.18 12.95 -14.29
C ARG A 146 10.96 13.76 -13.84
N PRO A 147 10.32 14.52 -14.74
CA PRO A 147 9.07 15.20 -14.43
C PRO A 147 7.98 14.18 -14.08
N PRO A 148 7.02 14.51 -13.21
CA PRO A 148 5.85 13.65 -13.00
C PRO A 148 4.96 13.63 -14.25
N VAL A 149 4.35 12.48 -14.55
CA VAL A 149 3.38 12.30 -15.64
C VAL A 149 2.02 11.97 -15.05
N TYR A 150 0.97 12.58 -15.62
CA TYR A 150 -0.41 12.32 -15.26
C TYR A 150 -1.28 12.18 -16.51
N SER A 151 -2.08 11.12 -16.57
CA SER A 151 -3.08 10.93 -17.61
C SER A 151 -4.40 11.59 -17.21
N ALA A 152 -4.84 12.58 -17.99
CA ALA A 152 -6.17 13.14 -17.82
C ALA A 152 -7.29 12.15 -18.17
N VAL A 153 -7.01 11.15 -19.02
CA VAL A 153 -7.98 10.14 -19.48
C VAL A 153 -8.27 9.14 -18.37
N SER A 154 -7.24 8.42 -17.93
CA SER A 154 -7.37 7.34 -16.95
C SER A 154 -7.29 7.85 -15.52
N GLY A 155 -6.58 8.96 -15.28
CA GLY A 155 -6.30 9.49 -13.94
C GLY A 155 -5.04 8.95 -13.29
N TRP A 156 -4.41 7.92 -13.87
CA TRP A 156 -3.18 7.36 -13.35
C TRP A 156 -2.01 8.33 -13.56
N GLY A 157 -0.99 8.19 -12.74
CA GLY A 157 0.24 8.94 -12.91
C GLY A 157 1.47 8.15 -12.48
N LEU A 158 2.61 8.76 -12.78
CA LEU A 158 3.92 8.17 -12.65
C LEU A 158 4.90 9.23 -12.14
N THR A 159 5.73 8.85 -11.17
CA THR A 159 6.88 9.63 -10.72
C THR A 159 8.15 8.79 -10.84
N LEU A 160 9.28 9.44 -11.08
CA LEU A 160 10.60 8.81 -11.01
C LEU A 160 11.56 9.74 -10.28
N GLN A 161 12.11 9.23 -9.18
CA GLN A 161 12.93 9.98 -8.22
C GLN A 161 14.21 9.21 -7.88
N ARG A 162 15.23 9.92 -7.39
CA ARG A 162 16.42 9.27 -6.80
C ARG A 162 16.33 9.10 -5.29
N LYS A 163 15.53 9.95 -4.64
CA LYS A 163 15.40 9.97 -3.18
C LYS A 163 14.13 9.28 -2.75
N PHE A 164 14.19 8.61 -1.61
CA PHE A 164 13.02 8.03 -0.98
C PHE A 164 12.27 9.09 -0.15
N GLU A 165 11.43 9.87 -0.82
CA GLU A 165 10.67 10.97 -0.21
C GLU A 165 9.16 10.79 -0.45
N PRO A 166 8.43 10.07 0.41
CA PRO A 166 7.01 9.77 0.22
C PRO A 166 6.09 11.00 0.10
N ALA A 167 6.53 12.16 0.57
CA ALA A 167 5.82 13.43 0.40
C ALA A 167 5.76 13.89 -1.06
N HIS A 168 6.67 13.43 -1.91
CA HIS A 168 6.75 13.80 -3.32
C HIS A 168 6.16 12.72 -4.24
N TRP A 169 5.37 11.81 -3.69
CA TRP A 169 4.78 10.71 -4.44
C TRP A 169 3.35 11.03 -4.84
N LEU A 170 2.93 10.41 -5.94
CA LEU A 170 1.51 10.38 -6.28
C LEU A 170 0.78 9.43 -5.33
N PRO A 171 -0.44 9.77 -4.88
CA PRO A 171 -1.22 8.90 -4.01
C PRO A 171 -1.56 7.55 -4.67
N TYR A 172 -1.82 7.56 -5.98
CA TYR A 172 -2.10 6.38 -6.81
C TYR A 172 -1.13 6.30 -8.00
N GLY A 173 -1.03 5.13 -8.63
CA GLY A 173 -0.10 4.92 -9.75
C GLY A 173 1.30 4.50 -9.36
N PHE A 174 2.28 4.89 -10.16
CA PHE A 174 3.62 4.30 -10.15
C PHE A 174 4.60 5.30 -9.54
N ASN A 175 5.15 4.99 -8.37
CA ASN A 175 6.22 5.79 -7.77
C ASN A 175 7.52 5.01 -7.90
N LEU A 176 8.33 5.36 -8.89
CA LEU A 176 9.61 4.72 -9.16
C LEU A 176 10.72 5.43 -8.38
N ILE A 177 11.57 4.66 -7.71
CA ILE A 177 12.75 5.19 -7.02
C ILE A 177 13.99 4.44 -7.51
N ALA A 178 14.91 5.20 -8.13
CA ALA A 178 16.18 4.69 -8.61
C ALA A 178 17.29 4.92 -7.57
N GLY A 179 17.99 3.86 -7.18
CA GLY A 179 19.10 3.92 -6.23
C GLY A 179 19.26 2.59 -5.49
N ASP A 180 20.07 2.57 -4.43
CA ASP A 180 20.30 1.35 -3.66
C ASP A 180 18.99 0.83 -3.00
N PRO A 181 18.44 -0.31 -3.45
CA PRO A 181 17.20 -0.81 -2.89
C PRO A 181 17.35 -1.23 -1.42
N ALA A 182 18.54 -1.62 -0.96
CA ALA A 182 18.77 -1.97 0.44
C ALA A 182 18.58 -0.76 1.36
N GLU A 183 19.15 0.39 0.98
CA GLU A 183 18.98 1.64 1.74
C GLU A 183 17.53 2.13 1.68
N HIS A 184 16.89 2.08 0.51
CA HIS A 184 15.48 2.48 0.38
C HIS A 184 14.53 1.57 1.17
N LEU A 185 14.79 0.27 1.27
CA LEU A 185 14.03 -0.64 2.13
C LEU A 185 14.21 -0.31 3.62
N LYS A 186 15.43 0.06 4.06
CA LYS A 186 15.66 0.54 5.43
C LYS A 186 14.89 1.83 5.69
N MET A 187 14.85 2.75 4.73
CA MET A 187 14.06 3.99 4.82
C MET A 187 12.56 3.69 4.89
N ALA A 188 12.05 2.77 4.06
CA ALA A 188 10.65 2.34 4.12
C ALA A 188 10.26 1.82 5.50
N ALA A 189 11.13 1.02 6.13
CA ALA A 189 10.90 0.51 7.49
C ALA A 189 10.88 1.62 8.56
N ARG A 190 11.62 2.73 8.34
CA ARG A 190 11.59 3.90 9.22
C ARG A 190 10.32 4.74 9.03
N TYR A 191 9.87 4.92 7.79
CA TYR A 191 8.65 5.67 7.48
C TYR A 191 7.37 4.93 7.93
N TRP A 192 7.36 3.61 7.83
CA TRP A 192 6.19 2.76 8.08
C TRP A 192 6.51 1.59 9.02
N PRO A 193 6.88 1.86 10.28
CA PRO A 193 7.25 0.82 11.23
C PRO A 193 6.08 -0.14 11.49
N GLY A 194 6.30 -1.44 11.26
CA GLY A 194 5.30 -2.49 11.48
C GLY A 194 4.14 -2.54 10.46
N GLN A 195 4.18 -1.70 9.43
CA GLN A 195 3.12 -1.61 8.40
C GLN A 195 3.52 -2.24 7.06
N LEU A 196 4.78 -2.68 6.88
CA LEU A 196 5.25 -3.28 5.64
C LEU A 196 4.72 -4.73 5.49
N GLN A 197 3.95 -5.00 4.43
CA GLN A 197 3.28 -6.29 4.23
C GLN A 197 3.90 -7.13 3.13
N THR A 198 3.73 -6.77 1.86
CA THR A 198 4.21 -7.57 0.73
C THR A 198 5.29 -6.84 -0.06
N LEU A 199 6.42 -7.50 -0.31
CA LEU A 199 7.44 -7.06 -1.25
C LEU A 199 7.41 -7.99 -2.48
N GLY A 200 6.99 -7.44 -3.62
CA GLY A 200 7.16 -8.07 -4.92
C GLY A 200 8.61 -7.95 -5.38
N CYS A 201 9.19 -9.03 -5.89
CA CYS A 201 10.58 -9.08 -6.28
C CYS A 201 10.69 -9.50 -7.74
N HIS A 202 11.58 -8.84 -8.48
CA HIS A 202 12.03 -9.27 -9.79
C HIS A 202 13.53 -9.08 -9.89
N GLY A 203 14.20 -9.98 -10.60
CA GLY A 203 15.65 -9.93 -10.78
C GLY A 203 16.38 -11.14 -10.22
N ARG A 204 17.72 -11.05 -10.23
CA ARG A 204 18.56 -12.15 -9.75
C ARG A 204 18.50 -12.26 -8.21
N PRO A 205 18.34 -13.47 -7.63
CA PRO A 205 18.24 -13.65 -6.19
C PRO A 205 19.42 -13.13 -5.37
N ASP A 206 20.63 -13.16 -5.94
CA ASP A 206 21.86 -12.67 -5.31
C ASP A 206 21.91 -11.14 -5.18
N LEU A 207 21.16 -10.42 -6.02
CA LEU A 207 21.07 -8.95 -6.01
C LEU A 207 19.90 -8.42 -5.17
N LEU A 208 18.95 -9.28 -4.78
CA LEU A 208 17.78 -8.86 -4.02
C LEU A 208 18.15 -8.60 -2.55
N PRO A 209 17.92 -7.39 -2.01
CA PRO A 209 18.28 -7.06 -0.62
C PRO A 209 17.25 -7.56 0.40
N LEU A 210 16.87 -8.84 0.32
CA LEU A 210 15.85 -9.46 1.17
C LEU A 210 16.21 -9.39 2.66
N ARG A 211 17.51 -9.43 3.00
CA ARG A 211 17.99 -9.30 4.39
C ARG A 211 17.74 -7.91 4.98
N ALA A 212 17.74 -6.87 4.14
CA ALA A 212 17.42 -5.50 4.56
C ALA A 212 15.89 -5.26 4.62
N SER A 213 15.11 -6.14 3.99
CA SER A 213 13.66 -6.05 3.95
C SER A 213 13.03 -6.33 5.32
N ARG A 214 12.05 -5.52 5.69
CA ARG A 214 11.20 -5.70 6.87
C ARG A 214 9.74 -6.01 6.51
N PHE A 215 9.50 -6.38 5.25
CA PHE A 215 8.18 -6.83 4.79
C PHE A 215 7.89 -8.24 5.31
N LEU A 216 6.62 -8.49 5.63
CA LEU A 216 6.15 -9.78 6.17
C LEU A 216 6.15 -10.90 5.13
N ARG A 217 6.00 -10.56 3.85
CA ARG A 217 5.91 -11.51 2.74
C ARG A 217 6.77 -11.04 1.57
N HIS A 218 7.44 -12.00 0.92
CA HIS A 218 8.13 -11.81 -0.36
C HIS A 218 7.46 -12.70 -1.41
N CYS A 219 7.33 -12.19 -2.64
CA CYS A 219 6.78 -12.94 -3.77
C CYS A 219 7.35 -12.42 -5.08
N ASN A 220 7.12 -13.12 -6.18
CA ASN A 220 7.52 -12.63 -7.50
C ASN A 220 6.59 -11.49 -7.96
N ALA A 221 7.11 -10.57 -8.77
CA ALA A 221 6.27 -9.63 -9.50
C ALA A 221 5.20 -10.37 -10.32
N GLY A 222 3.97 -9.86 -10.31
CA GLY A 222 2.76 -10.48 -10.85
C GLY A 222 2.01 -11.39 -9.86
N GLN A 223 2.53 -11.61 -8.64
CA GLN A 223 1.95 -12.52 -7.66
C GLN A 223 1.62 -11.87 -6.32
N MET A 224 1.65 -10.54 -6.23
CA MET A 224 1.44 -9.83 -4.96
C MET A 224 0.03 -10.05 -4.40
N HIS A 225 -0.95 -10.27 -5.28
CA HIS A 225 -2.35 -10.54 -4.91
C HIS A 225 -2.67 -12.00 -4.59
N ASN A 226 -1.75 -12.92 -4.86
CA ASN A 226 -1.98 -14.34 -4.60
C ASN A 226 -1.90 -14.58 -3.08
N PRO A 227 -2.91 -15.21 -2.46
CA PRO A 227 -2.89 -15.44 -1.03
C PRO A 227 -1.76 -16.43 -0.66
N PRO A 228 -1.02 -16.20 0.45
CA PRO A 228 -0.30 -17.29 1.10
C PRO A 228 -1.33 -18.26 1.68
N PHE A 229 -1.17 -19.57 1.45
CA PHE A 229 -2.02 -20.58 2.07
C PHE A 229 -2.02 -20.40 3.60
N SER A 230 -3.18 -20.16 4.22
CA SER A 230 -3.33 -20.26 5.68
C SER A 230 -4.79 -20.50 6.11
N PHE A 231 -4.92 -21.30 7.17
CA PHE A 231 -6.11 -21.96 7.69
C PHE A 231 -7.10 -21.04 8.43
N SER A 232 -8.36 -21.47 8.43
CA SER A 232 -9.50 -20.88 9.14
C SER A 232 -9.31 -20.87 10.67
N ALA A 233 -9.53 -19.71 11.29
CA ALA A 233 -9.82 -19.56 12.71
C ALA A 233 -11.04 -18.63 12.87
N LEU A 234 -11.77 -18.77 13.97
CA LEU A 234 -12.87 -17.90 14.37
C LEU A 234 -12.33 -16.51 14.77
N ILE A 235 -12.86 -15.45 14.15
CA ILE A 235 -12.34 -14.08 14.19
C ILE A 235 -13.51 -13.11 14.38
N THR A 236 -13.42 -12.27 15.42
CA THR A 236 -14.36 -11.17 15.71
C THR A 236 -13.84 -9.88 15.07
N THR A 237 -14.46 -9.44 13.97
CA THR A 237 -14.00 -8.30 13.16
C THR A 237 -14.66 -6.97 13.56
N VAL A 238 -13.86 -5.93 13.76
CA VAL A 238 -14.29 -4.54 13.96
C VAL A 238 -13.85 -3.71 12.75
N GLN A 239 -14.81 -3.07 12.07
CA GLN A 239 -14.59 -2.22 10.89
C GLN A 239 -15.00 -0.77 11.19
N ASN A 240 -14.34 0.16 10.48
CA ASN A 240 -14.64 1.60 10.54
C ASN A 240 -15.26 2.02 9.21
N ASP A 241 -16.57 2.29 9.21
CA ASP A 241 -17.31 2.63 7.99
C ASP A 241 -17.31 4.16 7.79
N ILE A 242 -16.38 4.68 6.97
CA ILE A 242 -16.48 6.07 6.50
C ILE A 242 -17.48 6.07 5.35
N ARG A 243 -18.77 6.09 5.70
CA ARG A 243 -19.83 6.42 4.73
C ARG A 243 -19.72 7.92 4.42
N LEU A 244 -19.10 8.22 3.28
CA LEU A 244 -19.22 9.52 2.63
C LEU A 244 -20.71 9.74 2.29
N ARG A 245 -21.39 10.50 3.15
CA ARG A 245 -22.64 11.19 2.80
C ARG A 245 -22.30 12.51 2.15
#